data_AF-A0A7R7B8L8-F1
#
_entry.id   AF-A0A7R7B8L8-F1
#
_cell.length_a   1.000
_cell.length_b   1.000
_cell.length_c   1.000
_cell.angle_alpha   90.00
_cell.angle_beta   90.00
_cell.angle_gamma   90.00
#
_symmetry.space_group_name_H-M   'P 1'
#
loop_
_entity.id
_entity.type
_entity.pdbx_description
1 polymer ?
#
loop_
_entity_poly.entity_id
_entity_poly.type
_entity_poly.pdbx_seq_one_letter_code
_entity_poly.pdbx_strand_id
1 'polypeptide(L)' 'MTGNKGDKRAELAADIKRQFGNEATMRFLRTLPSFRLESDIPEHFRELLDRLDGIEAGIASSDRRQ' A
#
# COMPACT_ATOMS: atom_id res chain seq x y z
N MET A 1 13.78 -26.34 -23.66
CA MET A 1 13.73 -24.87 -23.89
C MET A 1 13.00 -24.19 -22.74
N THR A 2 13.60 -24.15 -21.55
CA THR A 2 12.92 -23.68 -20.32
C THR A 2 13.85 -22.74 -19.57
N GLY A 3 13.94 -21.49 -20.03
CA GLY A 3 14.77 -20.48 -19.39
C GLY A 3 14.52 -19.14 -20.06
N ASN A 4 13.46 -18.44 -19.62
CA ASN A 4 13.27 -16.98 -19.82
C ASN A 4 11.92 -16.45 -19.27
N LYS A 5 11.03 -17.30 -18.73
CA LYS A 5 9.69 -16.84 -18.33
C LYS A 5 9.70 -15.97 -17.06
N GLY A 6 10.67 -16.18 -16.17
CA GLY A 6 10.84 -15.40 -14.94
C GLY A 6 11.33 -13.98 -15.23
N ASP A 7 12.40 -13.86 -16.01
CA ASP A 7 13.03 -12.57 -16.32
C ASP A 7 12.10 -11.65 -17.12
N LYS A 8 11.40 -12.20 -18.12
CA LYS A 8 10.39 -11.44 -18.89
C LYS A 8 9.23 -10.92 -18.03
N ARG A 9 8.84 -11.64 -16.98
CA ARG A 9 7.79 -11.20 -16.05
C ARG A 9 8.30 -10.11 -15.11
N ALA A 10 9.54 -10.23 -14.66
CA ALA A 10 10.18 -9.21 -13.81
C ALA A 10 10.39 -7.90 -14.59
N GLU A 11 10.85 -7.99 -15.83
CA GLU A 11 11.00 -6.86 -16.75
C GLU A 11 9.65 -6.18 -17.03
N LEU A 12 8.62 -6.96 -17.34
CA LEU A 12 7.26 -6.43 -17.53
C LEU A 12 6.73 -5.74 -16.26
N ALA A 13 6.95 -6.32 -15.08
CA ALA A 13 6.54 -5.70 -13.82
C ALA A 13 7.28 -4.38 -13.56
N ALA A 14 8.57 -4.31 -13.89
CA ALA A 14 9.37 -3.08 -13.78
C ALA A 14 8.88 -2.01 -14.75
N ASP A 15 8.54 -2.40 -15.98
CA ASP A 15 7.99 -1.51 -17.01
C ASP A 15 6.62 -0.96 -16.62
N ILE A 16 5.73 -1.82 -16.10
CA ILE A 16 4.43 -1.40 -15.57
C ILE A 16 4.63 -0.39 -14.44
N LYS A 17 5.48 -0.69 -13.45
CA LYS A 17 5.78 0.25 -12.36
C LYS A 17 6.30 1.59 -12.88
N ARG A 18 7.19 1.58 -13.89
CA ARG A 18 7.72 2.79 -14.52
C ARG A 18 6.63 3.61 -15.22
N GLN A 19 5.70 2.97 -15.91
CA GLN A 19 4.58 3.65 -16.58
C GLN A 19 3.57 4.25 -15.59
N PHE A 20 3.30 3.55 -14.49
CA PHE A 20 2.45 4.06 -13.41
C PHE A 20 3.12 5.20 -12.63
N GLY A 21 4.45 5.23 -12.57
CA GLY A 21 5.23 6.33 -11.99
C GLY A 21 5.35 7.57 -12.89
N ASN A 22 4.77 7.58 -14.09
CA ASN A 22 4.72 8.78 -14.92
C ASN A 22 3.68 9.76 -14.37
N GLU A 23 4.09 11.01 -14.16
CA GLU A 23 3.23 12.10 -13.69
C GLU A 23 1.95 12.30 -14.51
N ALA A 24 2.01 12.13 -15.84
CA ALA A 24 0.82 12.23 -16.69
C ALA A 24 -0.19 11.11 -16.37
N THR A 25 0.30 9.88 -16.19
CA THR A 25 -0.51 8.72 -15.79
C THR A 25 -1.07 8.90 -14.39
N MET A 26 -0.26 9.36 -13.43
CA MET A 26 -0.70 9.62 -12.05
C MET A 26 -1.77 10.72 -11.99
N ARG A 27 -1.61 11.81 -12.74
CA ARG A 27 -2.63 12.87 -12.83
C ARG A 27 -3.94 12.32 -13.36
N PHE A 28 -3.90 11.49 -14.40
CA PHE A 28 -5.09 10.83 -14.94
C PHE A 28 -5.74 9.88 -13.91
N LEU A 29 -4.96 9.00 -13.28
CA LEU A 29 -5.47 8.08 -12.26
C LEU A 29 -6.14 8.83 -11.10
N ARG A 30 -5.55 9.93 -10.61
CA ARG A 30 -6.16 10.76 -9.55
C ARG A 30 -7.53 11.34 -9.92
N THR A 31 -7.87 11.43 -11.20
CA THR A 31 -9.22 11.86 -11.62
C THR A 31 -10.27 10.75 -11.54
N LEU A 32 -9.83 9.48 -11.59
CA LEU A 32 -10.70 8.31 -11.54
C LEU A 32 -11.20 8.06 -10.11
N PRO A 33 -12.51 7.81 -9.89
CA PRO A 33 -13.08 7.63 -8.56
C PRO A 33 -12.39 6.54 -7.72
N SER A 34 -11.96 5.43 -8.33
CA SER A 34 -11.31 4.31 -7.65
C SER A 34 -9.85 4.58 -7.24
N PHE A 35 -9.25 5.67 -7.73
CA PHE A 35 -7.85 6.05 -7.49
C PHE A 35 -7.74 7.47 -6.93
N ARG A 36 -8.87 8.09 -6.58
CA ARG A 36 -8.85 9.29 -5.76
C ARG A 36 -8.24 8.89 -4.43
N LEU A 37 -7.20 9.64 -4.03
CA LEU A 37 -6.73 9.61 -2.67
C LEU A 37 -7.89 10.18 -1.84
N GLU A 38 -8.65 9.33 -1.17
CA GLU A 38 -9.59 9.83 -0.16
C GLU A 38 -8.77 10.60 0.86
N SER A 39 -9.03 11.90 0.97
CA SER A 39 -8.35 12.79 1.90
C SER A 39 -8.69 12.43 3.35
N ASP A 40 -9.83 11.75 3.54
CA ASP A 40 -10.25 11.17 4.80
C ASP A 40 -9.90 9.68 4.82
N ILE A 41 -9.39 9.21 5.95
CA ILE A 41 -9.12 7.79 6.15
C ILE A 41 -10.48 7.07 6.22
N PRO A 42 -10.74 6.06 5.35
CA PRO A 42 -11.95 5.26 5.44
C PRO A 42 -12.13 4.66 6.83
N GLU A 43 -13.37 4.61 7.32
CA GLU A 43 -13.67 4.23 8.71
C GLU A 43 -13.06 2.90 9.13
N HIS A 44 -13.11 1.90 8.26
CA HIS A 44 -12.49 0.59 8.49
C HIS A 44 -10.97 0.67 8.75
N PHE A 45 -10.26 1.59 8.09
CA PHE A 45 -8.84 1.78 8.37
C PHE A 45 -8.61 2.49 9.71
N ARG A 46 -9.49 3.41 10.13
CA ARG A 46 -9.44 4.01 11.48
C ARG A 46 -9.64 2.94 12.54
N GLU A 47 -10.66 2.09 12.40
CA GLU A 47 -10.92 0.98 13.33
C GLU A 47 -9.73 0.02 13.46
N LEU A 48 -9.06 -0.28 12.34
CA LEU A 48 -7.87 -1.13 12.34
C LEU A 48 -6.67 -0.48 13.05
N LEU A 49 -6.47 0.84 12.86
CA LEU A 49 -5.41 1.60 13.53
C LEU A 49 -5.68 1.73 15.03
N ASP A 50 -6.92 2.05 15.42
CA ASP A 50 -7.31 2.12 16.84
C ASP A 50 -7.10 0.78 17.55
N ARG A 51 -7.40 -0.34 16.86
CA ARG A 51 -7.12 -1.68 17.38
C ARG A 51 -5.62 -1.94 17.53
N LEU A 52 -4.81 -1.47 16.57
CA LEU A 52 -3.35 -1.61 16.64
C LEU A 52 -2.79 -0.82 17.81
N ASP A 53 -3.19 0.44 17.97
CA ASP A 53 -2.80 1.31 19.08
C ASP A 53 -3.19 0.70 20.43
N GLY A 54 -4.38 0.09 20.53
CA GLY A 54 -4.82 -0.62 21.72
C GLY A 54 -3.94 -1.83 22.08
N ILE A 55 -3.48 -2.58 21.07
CA ILE A 55 -2.57 -3.71 21.26
C ILE A 55 -1.19 -3.22 21.69
N GLU A 56 -0.65 -2.18 21.03
CA GLU A 56 0.65 -1.60 21.36
C GLU A 56 0.68 -1.01 22.78
N ALA A 57 -0.39 -0.32 23.18
CA ALA A 57 -0.55 0.18 24.55
C ALA A 57 -0.60 -0.97 25.58
N GLY A 58 -1.29 -2.07 25.25
CA GLY A 58 -1.34 -3.27 26.07
C GLY A 58 0.04 -3.90 26.26
N ILE A 59 0.81 -4.02 25.18
CA ILE A 59 2.19 -4.54 25.21
C ILE A 59 3.08 -3.62 26.05
N ALA A 60 3.05 -2.30 25.82
CA ALA A 60 3.83 -1.33 26.57
C ALA A 60 3.51 -1.32 28.08
N SER A 61 2.26 -1.59 28.45
CA SER A 61 1.84 -1.70 29.86
C SER A 61 2.30 -3.00 30.52
N SER A 62 2.49 -4.06 29.73
CA SER A 62 2.96 -5.38 30.18
C SER A 62 4.46 -5.36 30.43
N ASP A 63 5.21 -4.66 29.56
CA ASP A 63 6.67 -4.50 29.65
C ASP A 63 7.08 -3.65 30.87
N ARG A 64 6.22 -2.70 31.30
CA ARG A 64 6.48 -1.83 32.47
C ARG A 64 6.17 -2.50 33.83
N ARG A 65 5.63 -3.72 33.84
CA ARG A 65 5.30 -4.49 35.07
C ARG A 65 6.25 -5.65 35.36
N GLN A 66 7.26 -5.87 34.51
CA GLN A 66 8.41 -6.72 34.83
C GLN A 66 9.55 -5.89 35.40
#